data_AF-A0A2W4RB70-F1
#
_entry.id   AF-A0A2W4RB70-F1
#
_cell.length_a   1.000
_cell.length_b   1.000
_cell.length_c   1.000
_cell.angle_alpha   90.00
_cell.angle_beta   90.00
_cell.angle_gamma   90.00
#
_symmetry.space_group_name_H-M   'P 1'
#
loop_
_entity.id
_entity.type
_entity.pdbx_description
1 polymer ?
#
loop_
_entity_poly.entity_id
_entity_poly.type
_entity_poly.pdbx_seq_one_letter_code
_entity_poly.pdbx_strand_id
1 'polypeptide(L)'
;LFIRRQRRICIRHHWETVHHLIRVLEAGGESAAAGLVAKLGSKAETARELAYRLYNICDRKKRAAEALQYNALVQSFPEITRLAREGGKPRTGQTALFGETEE
;
A
#
# COMPACT_ATOMS: atom_id res chain seq x y z
N LEU A 1 5.00 -27.13 17.71
CA LEU A 1 4.12 -26.99 16.51
C LEU A 1 3.28 -25.70 16.46
N PHE A 2 3.03 -24.99 17.56
CA PHE A 2 2.18 -23.80 17.59
C PHE A 2 2.73 -22.62 16.76
N ILE A 3 4.03 -22.34 16.80
CA ILE A 3 4.64 -21.17 16.14
C ILE A 3 4.51 -21.23 14.60
N ARG A 4 4.63 -22.42 13.99
CA ARG A 4 4.49 -22.58 12.53
C ARG A 4 3.03 -22.48 12.06
N ARG A 5 2.07 -22.83 12.92
CA ARG A 5 0.62 -22.79 12.61
C ARG A 5 0.02 -21.40 12.89
N GLN A 6 0.44 -20.75 13.97
CA GLN A 6 0.19 -19.32 14.26
C GLN A 6 0.75 -18.41 13.16
N ARG A 7 2.00 -18.65 12.72
CA ARG A 7 2.56 -17.90 11.57
C ARG A 7 1.73 -18.07 10.30
N ARG A 8 1.19 -19.26 10.00
CA ARG A 8 0.33 -19.46 8.82
C ARG A 8 -1.01 -18.71 8.92
N ILE A 9 -1.58 -18.56 10.11
CA ILE A 9 -2.86 -17.87 10.33
C ILE A 9 -2.67 -16.34 10.32
N CYS A 10 -1.66 -15.80 11.00
CA CYS A 10 -1.32 -14.37 10.90
C CYS A 10 -0.89 -14.00 9.48
N ILE A 11 -0.15 -14.87 8.77
CA ILE A 11 0.22 -14.62 7.37
C ILE A 11 -1.04 -14.42 6.50
N ARG A 12 -2.10 -15.21 6.66
CA ARG A 12 -3.32 -15.01 5.86
C ARG A 12 -4.01 -13.67 6.12
N HIS A 13 -4.22 -13.32 7.39
CA HIS A 13 -4.93 -12.10 7.74
C HIS A 13 -4.18 -10.84 7.28
N HIS A 14 -2.85 -10.87 7.36
CA HIS A 14 -2.02 -9.78 6.84
C HIS A 14 -1.91 -9.78 5.32
N TRP A 15 -1.94 -10.96 4.70
CA TRP A 15 -1.92 -11.12 3.24
C TRP A 15 -3.18 -10.52 2.59
N GLU A 16 -4.35 -10.73 3.18
CA GLU A 16 -5.59 -10.08 2.73
C GLU A 16 -5.51 -8.55 2.78
N THR A 17 -4.93 -7.98 3.84
CA THR A 17 -4.74 -6.52 3.94
C THR A 17 -3.81 -5.99 2.85
N VAL A 18 -2.70 -6.68 2.57
CA VAL A 18 -1.75 -6.28 1.51
C VAL A 18 -2.40 -6.38 0.13
N HIS A 19 -3.16 -7.45 -0.13
CA HIS A 19 -3.90 -7.59 -1.39
C HIS A 19 -5.01 -6.56 -1.54
N HIS A 20 -5.68 -6.20 -0.45
CA HIS A 20 -6.67 -5.14 -0.47
C HIS A 20 -6.02 -3.80 -0.80
N LEU A 21 -4.85 -3.51 -0.23
CA LEU A 21 -4.07 -2.31 -0.57
C LEU A 21 -3.65 -2.28 -2.03
N ILE A 22 -3.13 -3.40 -2.57
CA ILE A 22 -2.75 -3.52 -3.98
C ILE A 22 -3.97 -3.31 -4.88
N ARG A 23 -5.11 -3.94 -4.56
CA ARG A 23 -6.34 -3.78 -5.36
C ARG A 23 -6.84 -2.33 -5.37
N VAL A 24 -6.76 -1.64 -4.24
CA VAL A 24 -7.12 -0.23 -4.14
C VAL A 24 -6.13 0.66 -4.90
N LEU A 25 -4.83 0.32 -4.86
CA LEU A 25 -3.79 0.99 -5.63
C LEU A 25 -4.01 0.84 -7.15
N GLU A 26 -4.30 -0.38 -7.62
CA GLU A 26 -4.57 -0.66 -9.03
C GLU A 26 -5.87 -0.01 -9.52
N ALA A 27 -6.90 0.04 -8.67
CA ALA A 27 -8.22 0.55 -9.06
C ALA A 27 -8.37 2.08 -8.91
N GLY A 28 -7.70 2.68 -7.92
CA GLY A 28 -7.88 4.09 -7.54
C GLY A 28 -6.58 4.86 -7.36
N GLY A 29 -5.45 4.26 -7.73
CA GLY A 29 -4.13 4.88 -7.62
C GLY A 29 -3.67 5.11 -6.20
N GLU A 30 -2.59 5.87 -6.09
CA GLU A 30 -1.90 6.14 -4.82
C GLU A 30 -2.77 6.95 -3.86
N SER A 31 -3.69 7.77 -4.39
CA SER A 31 -4.63 8.58 -3.60
C SER A 31 -5.70 7.73 -2.89
N ALA A 32 -6.26 6.71 -3.56
CA ALA A 32 -7.22 5.81 -2.92
C ALA A 32 -6.54 4.93 -1.86
N ALA A 33 -5.34 4.44 -2.17
CA ALA A 33 -4.54 3.66 -1.22
C ALA A 33 -4.14 4.49 0.00
N ALA A 34 -3.87 5.79 -0.19
CA ALA A 34 -3.56 6.72 0.89
C ALA A 34 -4.74 6.90 1.86
N GLY A 35 -5.97 6.97 1.35
CA GLY A 35 -7.17 7.01 2.19
C GLY A 35 -7.33 5.75 3.05
N LEU A 36 -6.94 4.58 2.52
CA LEU A 36 -6.95 3.33 3.28
C LEU A 36 -5.84 3.29 4.34
N VAL A 37 -4.63 3.74 3.98
CA VAL A 37 -3.48 3.86 4.90
C VAL A 37 -3.76 4.85 6.03
N ALA A 38 -4.41 5.99 5.73
CA ALA A 38 -4.84 6.96 6.73
C ALA A 38 -5.82 6.36 7.74
N LYS A 39 -6.76 5.53 7.28
CA LYS A 39 -7.70 4.79 8.16
C LYS A 39 -6.99 3.73 9.01
N LEU A 40 -5.92 3.12 8.49
CA LEU A 40 -5.15 2.09 9.18
C LEU A 40 -4.18 2.67 10.23
N GLY A 41 -3.66 3.89 10.01
CA GLY A 41 -2.76 4.57 10.94
C GLY A 41 -1.53 3.72 11.26
N SER A 42 -1.29 3.45 12.55
CA SER A 42 -0.16 2.63 13.04
C SER A 42 -0.12 1.22 12.45
N LYS A 43 -1.26 0.67 12.00
CA LYS A 43 -1.32 -0.65 11.35
C LYS A 43 -0.73 -0.64 9.94
N ALA A 44 -0.58 0.53 9.31
CA ALA A 44 0.02 0.65 7.98
C ALA A 44 1.53 0.36 8.00
N GLU A 45 2.24 0.83 9.03
CA GLU A 45 3.66 0.51 9.25
C GLU A 45 3.85 -1.01 9.46
N THR A 46 2.96 -1.64 10.23
CA THR A 46 2.95 -3.09 10.41
C THR A 46 2.69 -3.81 9.08
N ALA A 47 1.78 -3.31 8.24
CA ALA A 47 1.51 -3.84 6.91
C ALA A 47 2.73 -3.72 5.97
N ARG A 48 3.51 -2.62 6.06
CA ARG A 48 4.76 -2.43 5.31
C ARG A 48 5.81 -3.46 5.68
N GLU A 49 6.09 -3.63 6.97
CA GLU A 49 7.04 -4.64 7.44
C GLU A 49 6.63 -6.05 7.01
N LEU A 50 5.32 -6.33 7.04
CA LEU A 50 4.78 -7.59 6.53
C LEU A 50 4.95 -7.74 5.02
N ALA A 51 4.73 -6.70 4.22
CA ALA A 51 4.96 -6.73 2.78
C ALA A 51 6.42 -7.06 2.45
N TYR A 52 7.39 -6.47 3.16
CA TYR A 52 8.81 -6.81 3.03
C TYR A 52 9.13 -8.26 3.39
N ARG A 53 8.50 -8.79 4.45
CA ARG A 53 8.66 -10.20 4.84
C ARG A 53 8.00 -11.16 3.83
N LEU A 54 6.85 -10.78 3.29
CA LEU A 54 6.14 -11.52 2.24
C LEU A 54 6.95 -11.58 0.95
N TYR A 55 7.56 -10.47 0.54
CA TYR A 55 8.46 -10.43 -0.61
C TYR A 55 9.58 -11.47 -0.49
N ASN A 56 10.29 -11.50 0.66
CA ASN A 56 11.34 -12.49 0.93
C ASN A 56 10.82 -13.95 0.92
N ILE A 57 9.57 -14.18 1.34
CA ILE A 57 8.96 -15.51 1.28
C ILE A 57 8.62 -15.89 -0.18
N CYS A 58 8.16 -14.94 -0.99
CA CYS A 58 7.82 -15.17 -2.40
C CYS A 58 9.06 -15.42 -3.25
N ASP A 59 10.15 -14.72 -2.96
CA ASP A 59 11.47 -14.94 -3.55
C ASP A 59 11.94 -16.40 -3.32
N ARG A 60 11.90 -16.86 -2.06
CA ARG A 60 12.23 -18.25 -1.71
C ARG A 60 11.29 -19.29 -2.31
N LYS A 61 10.04 -18.92 -2.61
CA LYS A 61 9.03 -19.82 -3.18
C LYS A 61 8.92 -19.73 -4.71
N LYS A 62 9.78 -18.95 -5.37
CA LYS A 62 9.78 -18.71 -6.83
C LYS A 62 8.42 -18.26 -7.38
N ARG A 63 7.67 -17.47 -6.63
CA ARG A 63 6.39 -16.92 -7.08
C ARG A 63 6.56 -15.50 -7.62
N ALA A 64 7.02 -15.42 -8.86
CA ALA A 64 7.38 -14.15 -9.50
C ALA A 64 6.18 -13.18 -9.66
N ALA A 65 4.99 -13.70 -9.99
CA ALA A 65 3.80 -12.87 -10.21
C ALA A 65 3.34 -12.14 -8.93
N GLU A 66 3.38 -12.81 -7.78
CA GLU A 66 3.04 -12.19 -6.50
C GLU A 66 4.14 -11.21 -6.05
N ALA A 67 5.42 -11.56 -6.28
CA ALA A 67 6.56 -10.70 -5.93
C ALA A 67 6.52 -9.34 -6.63
N LEU A 68 6.09 -9.30 -7.90
CA LEU A 68 5.91 -8.06 -8.68
C LEU A 68 4.90 -7.12 -8.01
N GLN A 69 3.75 -7.64 -7.60
CA GLN A 69 2.69 -6.83 -6.97
C GLN A 69 3.14 -6.27 -5.61
N TYR A 70 3.85 -7.07 -4.81
CA TYR A 70 4.42 -6.58 -3.55
C TYR A 70 5.54 -5.55 -3.78
N ASN A 71 6.34 -5.72 -4.83
CA ASN A 71 7.39 -4.78 -5.18
C ASN A 71 6.80 -3.41 -5.57
N ALA A 72 5.77 -3.41 -6.43
CA ALA A 72 5.04 -2.19 -6.82
C ALA A 72 4.44 -1.48 -5.59
N LEU A 73 3.80 -2.23 -4.68
CA LEU A 73 3.25 -1.66 -3.45
C LEU A 73 4.34 -1.03 -2.57
N VAL A 74 5.46 -1.73 -2.36
CA VAL A 74 6.57 -1.25 -1.52
C VAL A 74 7.22 0.01 -2.13
N GLN A 75 7.31 0.06 -3.47
CA GLN A 75 7.84 1.21 -4.20
C GLN A 75 6.94 2.44 -4.08
N SER A 76 5.62 2.27 -4.19
CA SER A 76 4.63 3.36 -4.03
C SER A 76 4.28 3.67 -2.56
N PHE A 77 4.70 2.84 -1.60
CA PHE A 77 4.41 3.03 -0.17
C PHE A 77 4.82 4.39 0.43
N PRO A 78 6.01 4.96 0.14
CA PRO A 78 6.38 6.30 0.63
C PRO A 78 5.44 7.38 0.10
N GLU A 79 5.02 7.31 -1.17
CA GLU A 79 4.08 8.27 -1.77
C GLU A 79 2.69 8.11 -1.15
N ILE A 80 2.19 6.87 -1.02
CA ILE A 80 0.92 6.57 -0.34
C ILE A 80 0.92 7.10 1.09
N THR A 81 2.04 6.98 1.82
CA THR A 81 2.17 7.46 3.20
C THR A 81 2.23 8.99 3.26
N ARG A 82 2.92 9.62 2.30
CA ARG A 82 2.96 11.09 2.15
C ARG A 82 1.55 11.62 1.89
N LEU A 83 0.86 11.04 0.92
CA LEU A 83 -0.53 11.32 0.58
C LEU A 83 -1.51 10.99 1.71
N ALA A 84 -1.24 9.98 2.55
CA ALA A 84 -2.09 9.67 3.70
C ALA A 84 -1.97 10.74 4.80
N ARG A 85 -0.76 11.31 4.96
CA ARG A 85 -0.51 12.44 5.87
C ARG A 85 -1.06 13.74 5.29
N GLU A 86 -0.91 13.96 4.00
CA GLU A 86 -1.41 15.16 3.30
C GLU A 86 -2.92 15.13 3.08
N GLY A 87 -3.51 13.97 2.80
CA GLY A 87 -4.94 13.77 2.55
C GLY A 87 -5.80 13.84 3.82
N GLY A 88 -5.17 13.93 4.99
CA GLY A 88 -5.81 14.43 6.22
C GLY A 88 -6.01 15.96 6.21
N LYS A 89 -5.37 16.67 5.27
CA LYS A 89 -5.70 18.04 4.89
C LYS A 89 -6.48 17.96 3.59
N PRO A 90 -7.70 18.52 3.47
CA PRO A 90 -8.28 18.72 2.16
C PRO A 90 -7.26 19.53 1.35
N ARG A 91 -6.78 18.96 0.26
CA ARG A 91 -5.92 19.66 -0.70
C ARG A 91 -6.82 20.64 -1.46
N THR A 92 -7.26 21.68 -0.77
CA THR A 92 -7.74 22.90 -1.40
C THR A 92 -6.51 23.59 -1.96
N GLY A 93 -6.24 23.40 -3.25
CA GLY A 93 -5.23 24.15 -3.98
C GLY A 93 -4.09 23.31 -4.52
N GLN A 94 -4.33 22.62 -5.63
CA GLN A 94 -3.50 22.74 -6.84
C GLN A 94 -4.10 21.84 -7.92
N THR A 95 -4.90 22.45 -8.80
CA THR A 95 -4.73 22.52 -10.26
C THR A 95 -5.88 23.36 -10.81
N ALA A 96 -5.79 24.67 -10.56
CA ALA A 96 -6.42 25.69 -11.39
C ALA A 96 -5.29 26.65 -11.74
N LEU A 97 -4.40 26.20 -12.61
CA LEU A 97 -3.23 26.97 -13.03
C LEU A 97 -2.83 26.56 -14.45
N PHE A 98 -3.81 26.47 -15.34
CA PHE A 98 -3.68 26.60 -16.80
C PHE A 98 -5.09 26.84 -17.35
N GLY A 99 -5.54 28.07 -17.25
CA GLY A 99 -6.83 28.53 -17.73
C GLY A 99 -6.88 30.04 -17.56
N GLU A 100 -6.19 30.72 -18.46
CA GLU A 100 -6.32 32.12 -18.89
C GLU A 100 -4.93 32.73 -19.11
N THR A 101 -4.54 32.83 -20.38
CA THR A 101 -4.29 34.16 -20.96
C THR A 101 -4.64 34.08 -22.44
N GLU A 102 -5.56 34.96 -22.83
CA GLU A 102 -6.05 35.27 -24.18
C GLU A 102 -4.92 35.63 -25.17
N GLU A 103 -5.05 35.18 -26.43
CA GLU A 103 -5.05 36.02 -27.65
C GLU A 103 -5.65 35.23 -28.84
#